data_AF-A0A3N5PSF4-F1
#
_entry.id   AF-A0A3N5PSF4-F1
#
_cell.length_a   1.000
_cell.length_b   1.000
_cell.length_c   1.000
_cell.angle_alpha   90.00
_cell.angle_beta   90.00
_cell.angle_gamma   90.00
#
_symmetry.space_group_name_H-M   'P 1'
#
loop_
_entity.id
_entity.type
_entity.pdbx_description
1 polymer ?
#
loop_
_entity_poly.entity_id
_entity_poly.type
_entity_poly.pdbx_seq_one_letter_code
_entity_poly.pdbx_strand_id
1 'polypeptide(L)'
;NNLNWKGLKSNIKDLSVEYLGKEFILSEDLTIKSDLISLKRALVKYGNAIAHIKKLYDHLVTKYPNYDSEVEISVDETESVTTPFEHFFFVKELNRLGVKFISLAPRFIGDFEKGIDYKGELDLFKQEYLKHLAITKYFGNYKISLHSGSDKFSVYKVIGSIKGAYTHIKTAGTSYLEALKVMALKEPIFFREILDYCTSLYEHEKKTYHVSADFTKIKTGNDYTDEELEPLFYDDNVRQVLHVTFGRILTDKTTNGEYKFKDRLLNYLKTYEETYYEIIEIHFHKHLDPFK
;
A
#
# COMPACT_ATOMS: atom_id res chain seq x y z
N ASN A 1 -10.79 26.90 -10.66
CA ASN A 1 -9.93 25.69 -10.63
C ASN A 1 -9.20 25.51 -11.94
N ASN A 2 -7.87 25.54 -11.89
CA ASN A 2 -6.99 25.27 -13.04
C ASN A 2 -6.95 23.77 -13.34
N LEU A 3 -7.99 23.26 -14.00
CA LEU A 3 -7.97 21.92 -14.56
C LEU A 3 -7.22 21.93 -15.90
N ASN A 4 -6.37 20.94 -16.13
CA ASN A 4 -5.64 20.75 -17.38
C ASN A 4 -6.57 20.17 -18.47
N TRP A 5 -7.53 20.97 -18.94
CA TRP A 5 -8.49 20.58 -19.97
C TRP A 5 -7.83 20.16 -21.29
N LYS A 6 -6.69 20.78 -21.63
CA LYS A 6 -5.90 20.40 -22.80
C LYS A 6 -5.36 18.97 -22.68
N GLY A 7 -4.81 18.61 -21.52
CA GLY A 7 -4.34 17.25 -21.24
C GLY A 7 -5.48 16.24 -21.15
N LEU A 8 -6.63 16.64 -20.62
CA LEU A 8 -7.84 15.83 -20.59
C LEU A 8 -8.50 15.67 -21.96
N LYS A 9 -8.15 16.47 -22.97
CA LYS A 9 -8.81 16.47 -24.30
C LYS A 9 -10.34 16.48 -24.18
N SER A 10 -10.86 17.34 -23.30
CA SER A 10 -12.29 17.46 -23.01
C SER A 10 -12.57 18.80 -22.30
N ASN A 11 -13.83 19.07 -21.99
CA ASN A 11 -14.27 20.21 -21.19
C ASN A 11 -15.47 19.81 -20.31
N ILE A 12 -15.84 20.67 -19.36
CA ILE A 12 -16.93 20.37 -18.41
C ILE A 12 -18.29 20.14 -19.08
N LYS A 13 -18.58 20.79 -20.22
CA LYS A 13 -19.85 20.60 -20.94
C LYS A 13 -19.91 19.18 -21.52
N ASP A 14 -18.85 18.76 -22.21
CA ASP A 14 -18.77 17.43 -22.81
C ASP A 14 -18.86 16.35 -21.73
N LEU A 15 -18.09 16.48 -20.64
CA LEU A 15 -18.18 15.54 -19.52
C LEU A 15 -19.57 15.57 -18.85
N SER A 16 -20.23 16.72 -18.80
CA SER A 16 -21.59 16.78 -18.26
C SER A 16 -22.55 15.95 -19.12
N VAL A 17 -22.42 15.98 -20.44
CA VAL A 17 -23.22 15.16 -21.36
C VAL A 17 -22.94 13.66 -21.19
N GLU A 18 -21.66 13.31 -20.97
CA GLU A 18 -21.23 11.92 -20.81
C GLU A 18 -21.66 11.29 -19.48
N TYR A 19 -21.78 12.07 -18.39
CA TYR A 19 -21.96 11.54 -17.04
C TYR A 19 -23.30 11.92 -16.38
N LEU A 20 -23.90 13.07 -16.69
CA LEU A 20 -25.11 13.53 -16.00
C LEU A 20 -26.38 12.93 -16.60
N GLY A 21 -27.28 12.46 -15.73
CA GLY A 21 -28.51 11.78 -16.14
C GLY A 21 -28.27 10.43 -16.84
N LYS A 22 -27.03 9.91 -16.77
CA LYS A 22 -26.67 8.59 -17.27
C LYS A 22 -26.62 7.59 -16.13
N GLU A 23 -26.97 6.35 -16.46
CA GLU A 23 -26.85 5.20 -15.58
C GLU A 23 -25.91 4.20 -16.24
N PHE A 24 -24.86 3.82 -15.52
CA PHE A 24 -23.93 2.79 -15.96
C PHE A 24 -24.21 1.54 -15.14
N ILE A 25 -24.78 0.52 -15.78
CA ILE A 25 -25.08 -0.77 -15.13
C ILE A 25 -23.84 -1.64 -15.27
N LEU A 26 -23.15 -1.90 -14.15
CA LEU A 26 -21.88 -2.63 -14.11
C LEU A 26 -22.09 -4.12 -13.79
N SER A 27 -23.12 -4.42 -13.00
CA SER A 27 -23.55 -5.78 -12.62
C SER A 27 -25.00 -5.72 -12.13
N GLU A 28 -25.58 -6.88 -11.77
CA GLU A 28 -26.92 -6.96 -11.18
C GLU A 28 -27.06 -6.08 -9.92
N ASP A 29 -25.99 -5.99 -9.12
CA ASP A 29 -26.00 -5.30 -7.82
C ASP A 29 -25.35 -3.90 -7.84
N LEU A 30 -24.80 -3.46 -8.97
CA LEU A 30 -24.11 -2.17 -9.05
C LEU A 30 -24.49 -1.36 -10.29
N THR A 31 -25.16 -0.23 -10.05
CA THR A 31 -25.36 0.83 -11.02
C THR A 31 -24.66 2.10 -10.55
N ILE A 32 -23.79 2.65 -11.39
CA ILE A 32 -23.13 3.94 -11.15
C ILE A 32 -23.98 5.05 -11.75
N LYS A 33 -24.34 6.03 -10.92
CA LYS A 33 -25.01 7.27 -11.30
C LYS A 33 -24.21 8.44 -10.76
N SER A 34 -24.27 9.57 -11.43
CA SER A 34 -23.62 10.79 -10.95
C SER A 34 -24.46 12.03 -11.15
N ASP A 35 -24.35 12.93 -10.19
CA ASP A 35 -24.82 14.29 -10.28
C ASP A 35 -23.66 15.26 -10.57
N LEU A 36 -24.00 16.53 -10.75
CA LEU A 36 -23.00 17.57 -11.05
C LEU A 36 -21.97 17.73 -9.93
N ILE A 37 -22.35 17.51 -8.67
CA ILE A 37 -21.46 17.64 -7.51
C ILE A 37 -20.43 16.51 -7.52
N SER A 38 -20.87 15.27 -7.72
CA SER A 38 -20.02 14.09 -7.78
C SER A 38 -19.04 14.20 -8.94
N LEU A 39 -19.50 14.59 -10.13
CA LEU A 39 -18.63 14.82 -11.29
C LEU A 39 -17.58 15.90 -11.01
N LYS A 40 -17.98 17.04 -10.43
CA LYS A 40 -17.05 18.12 -10.08
C LYS A 40 -16.04 17.67 -9.02
N ARG A 41 -16.45 16.90 -8.01
CA ARG A 41 -15.56 16.35 -6.99
C ARG A 41 -14.52 15.40 -7.61
N ALA A 42 -14.97 14.47 -8.45
CA ALA A 42 -14.08 13.56 -9.17
C ALA A 42 -13.10 14.34 -10.06
N LEU A 43 -13.56 15.36 -10.78
CA LEU A 43 -12.70 16.22 -11.60
C LEU A 43 -11.66 16.99 -10.79
N VAL A 44 -12.05 17.55 -9.64
CA VAL A 44 -11.13 18.29 -8.76
C VAL A 44 -10.05 17.36 -8.20
N LYS A 45 -10.44 16.16 -7.76
CA LYS A 45 -9.49 15.18 -7.22
C LYS A 45 -8.58 14.61 -8.30
N TYR A 46 -9.14 14.24 -9.44
CA TYR A 46 -8.47 13.35 -10.37
C TYR A 46 -8.21 13.93 -11.77
N GLY A 47 -8.86 15.01 -12.19
CA GLY A 47 -8.74 15.53 -13.55
C GLY A 47 -7.29 15.87 -13.92
N ASN A 48 -6.57 16.54 -13.03
CA ASN A 48 -5.15 16.84 -13.24
C ASN A 48 -4.27 15.58 -13.16
N ALA A 49 -4.61 14.63 -12.29
CA ALA A 49 -3.89 13.36 -12.17
C ALA A 49 -4.01 12.53 -13.46
N ILE A 50 -5.22 12.40 -14.03
CA ILE A 50 -5.47 11.70 -15.30
C ILE A 50 -4.66 12.33 -16.44
N ALA A 51 -4.69 13.67 -16.55
CA ALA A 51 -3.91 14.38 -17.56
C ALA A 51 -2.40 14.15 -17.40
N HIS A 52 -1.91 14.09 -16.15
CA HIS A 52 -0.51 13.82 -15.86
C HIS A 52 -0.13 12.37 -16.18
N ILE A 53 -0.94 11.39 -15.79
CA ILE A 53 -0.75 9.97 -16.10
C ILE A 53 -0.68 9.77 -17.61
N LYS A 54 -1.58 10.40 -18.38
CA LYS A 54 -1.52 10.34 -19.85
C LYS A 54 -0.19 10.86 -20.39
N LYS A 55 0.31 11.98 -19.87
CA LYS A 55 1.61 12.54 -20.27
C LYS A 55 2.76 11.57 -19.98
N LEU A 56 2.78 10.95 -18.80
CA LEU A 56 3.81 9.97 -18.43
C LEU A 56 3.72 8.70 -19.29
N TYR A 57 2.51 8.19 -19.50
CA TYR A 57 2.26 7.03 -20.36
C TYR A 57 2.72 7.29 -21.80
N ASP A 58 2.39 8.46 -22.37
CA ASP A 58 2.85 8.86 -23.70
C ASP A 58 4.37 8.91 -23.79
N HIS A 59 5.02 9.45 -22.76
CA HIS A 59 6.47 9.49 -22.70
C HIS A 59 7.06 8.08 -22.68
N LEU A 60 6.52 7.18 -21.85
CA LEU A 60 6.93 5.78 -21.75
C LEU A 60 6.84 5.08 -23.11
N VAL A 61 5.66 5.08 -23.74
CA VAL A 61 5.45 4.35 -25.01
C VAL A 61 6.20 4.98 -26.19
N THR A 62 6.45 6.29 -26.15
CA THR A 62 7.23 6.98 -27.20
C THR A 62 8.73 6.71 -27.06
N LYS A 63 9.25 6.71 -25.83
CA LYS A 63 10.68 6.49 -25.58
C LYS A 63 11.07 5.02 -25.61
N TYR A 64 10.16 4.13 -25.25
CA TYR A 64 10.41 2.71 -25.11
C TYR A 64 9.33 1.88 -25.83
N PRO A 65 9.14 2.04 -27.16
CA PRO A 65 8.02 1.44 -27.89
C PRO A 65 8.04 -0.10 -27.93
N ASN A 66 9.22 -0.71 -27.75
CA ASN A 66 9.41 -2.16 -27.76
C ASN A 66 9.59 -2.75 -26.35
N TYR A 67 9.47 -1.94 -25.30
CA TYR A 67 9.62 -2.41 -23.93
C TYR A 67 8.26 -2.88 -23.41
N ASP A 68 8.18 -4.18 -23.11
CA ASP A 68 6.98 -4.78 -22.53
C ASP A 68 6.84 -4.31 -21.06
N SER A 69 6.11 -3.22 -20.87
CA SER A 69 5.94 -2.56 -19.58
C SER A 69 4.57 -2.84 -18.99
N GLU A 70 4.55 -3.22 -17.72
CA GLU A 70 3.35 -3.22 -16.91
C GLU A 70 3.18 -1.86 -16.24
N VAL A 71 2.08 -1.17 -16.57
CA VAL A 71 1.73 0.10 -15.92
C VAL A 71 0.75 -0.17 -14.78
N GLU A 72 1.11 0.25 -13.57
CA GLU A 72 0.18 0.38 -12.45
C GLU A 72 -0.13 1.87 -12.22
N ILE A 73 -1.36 2.14 -11.78
CA ILE A 73 -1.78 3.48 -11.37
C ILE A 73 -2.17 3.47 -9.89
N SER A 74 -1.60 4.38 -9.09
CA SER A 74 -1.83 4.46 -7.65
C SER A 74 -2.52 5.76 -7.25
N VAL A 75 -3.55 5.65 -6.41
CA VAL A 75 -4.23 6.78 -5.73
C VAL A 75 -4.58 6.44 -4.27
N ASP A 76 -3.88 5.46 -3.69
CA ASP A 76 -4.10 4.91 -2.34
C ASP A 76 -3.61 5.85 -1.22
N GLU A 77 -2.54 6.61 -1.46
CA GLU A 77 -1.99 7.60 -0.52
C GLU A 77 -2.69 8.97 -0.62
N THR A 78 -4.02 8.97 -0.72
CA THR A 78 -4.84 10.18 -0.73
C THR A 78 -5.53 10.40 0.62
N GLU A 79 -5.99 11.62 0.93
CA GLU A 79 -6.67 11.88 2.21
C GLU A 79 -8.08 11.28 2.28
N SER A 80 -8.72 11.06 1.12
CA SER A 80 -10.11 10.61 1.05
C SER A 80 -10.22 9.23 0.39
N VAL A 81 -11.06 8.37 0.95
CA VAL A 81 -11.46 7.10 0.33
C VAL A 81 -11.92 7.33 -1.12
N THR A 82 -11.45 6.47 -2.03
CA THR A 82 -11.86 6.49 -3.43
C THR A 82 -13.28 5.93 -3.53
N THR A 83 -14.25 6.77 -3.88
CA THR A 83 -15.63 6.27 -4.04
C THR A 83 -15.78 5.39 -5.30
N PRO A 84 -16.82 4.54 -5.39
CA PRO A 84 -17.09 3.76 -6.61
C PRO A 84 -17.25 4.63 -7.86
N PHE A 85 -17.94 5.77 -7.77
CA PHE A 85 -18.05 6.69 -8.91
C PHE A 85 -16.70 7.30 -9.30
N GLU A 86 -15.87 7.68 -8.32
CA GLU A 86 -14.54 8.20 -8.58
C GLU A 86 -13.64 7.16 -9.27
N HIS A 87 -13.65 5.91 -8.80
CA HIS A 87 -12.93 4.81 -9.45
C HIS A 87 -13.43 4.60 -10.89
N PHE A 88 -14.74 4.54 -11.09
CA PHE A 88 -15.33 4.40 -12.43
C PHE A 88 -14.93 5.55 -13.36
N PHE A 89 -15.09 6.80 -12.91
CA PHE A 89 -14.71 8.00 -13.65
C PHE A 89 -13.23 7.96 -14.04
N PHE A 90 -12.36 7.63 -13.08
CA PHE A 90 -10.92 7.59 -13.29
C PHE A 90 -10.53 6.64 -14.41
N VAL A 91 -11.03 5.41 -14.35
CA VAL A 91 -10.73 4.37 -15.33
C VAL A 91 -11.36 4.67 -16.69
N LYS A 92 -12.61 5.13 -16.72
CA LYS A 92 -13.29 5.51 -17.96
C LYS A 92 -12.51 6.60 -18.71
N GLU A 93 -12.01 7.62 -18.01
CA GLU A 93 -11.24 8.70 -18.62
C GLU A 93 -9.84 8.27 -19.06
N LEU A 94 -9.15 7.42 -18.28
CA LEU A 94 -7.87 6.83 -18.70
C LEU A 94 -8.02 6.01 -19.98
N ASN A 95 -9.06 5.17 -20.04
CA ASN A 95 -9.40 4.38 -21.23
C ASN A 95 -9.75 5.28 -22.42
N ARG A 96 -10.55 6.33 -22.22
CA ARG A 96 -10.88 7.32 -23.26
C ARG A 96 -9.63 8.00 -23.82
N LEU A 97 -8.63 8.23 -22.97
CA LEU A 97 -7.35 8.80 -23.39
C LEU A 97 -6.40 7.75 -24.00
N GLY A 98 -6.72 6.45 -23.92
CA GLY A 98 -5.88 5.38 -24.47
C GLY A 98 -4.71 4.99 -23.58
N VAL A 99 -4.78 5.25 -22.28
CA VAL A 99 -3.81 4.74 -21.30
C VAL A 99 -4.09 3.26 -21.06
N LYS A 100 -3.08 2.41 -21.24
CA LYS A 100 -3.16 0.98 -20.89
C LYS A 100 -2.46 0.77 -19.55
N PHE A 101 -3.10 0.02 -18.66
CA PHE A 101 -2.58 -0.32 -17.33
C PHE A 101 -3.10 -1.68 -16.92
N ILE A 102 -2.37 -2.35 -16.02
CA ILE A 102 -2.65 -3.73 -15.60
C ILE A 102 -3.29 -3.77 -14.21
N SER A 103 -3.09 -2.72 -13.43
CA SER A 103 -3.60 -2.63 -12.07
C SER A 103 -3.82 -1.19 -11.61
N LEU A 104 -4.75 -1.03 -10.67
CA LEU A 104 -5.06 0.24 -10.03
C LEU A 104 -5.13 0.03 -8.51
N ALA A 105 -4.47 0.91 -7.74
CA ALA A 105 -4.56 0.94 -6.29
C ALA A 105 -5.45 2.09 -5.81
N PRO A 106 -6.73 1.83 -5.45
CA PRO A 106 -7.59 2.86 -4.88
C PRO A 106 -7.30 3.02 -3.38
N ARG A 107 -7.74 4.14 -2.79
CA ARG A 107 -7.79 4.26 -1.33
C ARG A 107 -9.05 3.60 -0.82
N PHE A 108 -8.90 2.47 -0.12
CA PHE A 108 -10.01 1.76 0.52
C PHE A 108 -10.48 2.43 1.81
N ILE A 109 -11.66 2.02 2.27
CA ILE A 109 -12.19 2.37 3.59
C ILE A 109 -11.40 1.70 4.72
N GLY A 110 -11.33 2.36 5.88
CA GLY A 110 -10.51 1.97 7.02
C GLY A 110 -9.03 2.27 6.81
N ASP A 111 -8.18 1.83 7.73
CA ASP A 111 -6.78 2.22 7.76
C ASP A 111 -5.86 1.05 7.44
N PHE A 112 -4.97 1.31 6.47
CA PHE A 112 -3.93 0.38 6.01
C PHE A 112 -2.56 0.85 6.52
N GLU A 113 -2.41 0.94 7.84
CA GLU A 113 -1.16 1.37 8.46
C GLU A 113 -0.02 0.37 8.20
N LYS A 114 1.22 0.87 8.20
CA LYS A 114 2.40 0.02 7.93
C LYS A 114 2.62 -0.97 9.08
N GLY A 115 3.02 -2.19 8.75
CA GLY A 115 3.48 -3.19 9.71
C GLY A 115 2.41 -3.85 10.59
N ILE A 116 1.11 -3.56 10.39
CA ILE A 116 0.02 -4.12 11.22
C ILE A 116 -1.17 -4.55 10.37
N ASP A 117 -2.14 -5.26 10.96
CA ASP A 117 -3.37 -5.65 10.27
C ASP A 117 -4.30 -4.45 10.02
N TYR A 118 -5.33 -4.66 9.22
CA TYR A 118 -6.36 -3.67 8.88
C TYR A 118 -7.12 -3.19 10.10
N LYS A 119 -7.37 -1.87 10.16
CA LYS A 119 -8.26 -1.25 11.15
C LYS A 119 -9.55 -0.78 10.49
N GLY A 120 -10.66 -1.44 10.84
CA GLY A 120 -11.98 -1.08 10.37
C GLY A 120 -12.94 -2.27 10.35
N GLU A 121 -14.15 -2.03 9.84
CA GLU A 121 -15.19 -3.04 9.73
C GLU A 121 -14.99 -3.89 8.47
N LEU A 122 -14.65 -5.18 8.65
CA LEU A 122 -14.34 -6.09 7.53
C LEU A 122 -15.52 -6.31 6.59
N ASP A 123 -16.75 -6.33 7.11
CA ASP A 123 -17.96 -6.47 6.28
C ASP A 123 -18.18 -5.23 5.41
N LEU A 124 -17.92 -4.04 5.94
CA LEU A 124 -17.99 -2.79 5.19
C LEU A 124 -16.89 -2.74 4.13
N PHE A 125 -15.66 -3.14 4.48
CA PHE A 125 -14.57 -3.30 3.52
C PHE A 125 -14.97 -4.25 2.39
N LYS A 126 -15.54 -5.42 2.71
CA LYS A 126 -15.99 -6.41 1.72
C LYS A 126 -17.02 -5.81 0.77
N GLN A 127 -18.03 -5.11 1.29
CA GLN A 127 -19.07 -4.48 0.49
C GLN A 127 -18.50 -3.43 -0.47
N GLU A 128 -17.59 -2.57 -0.01
CA GLU A 128 -16.92 -1.58 -0.87
C GLU A 128 -15.97 -2.24 -1.89
N TYR A 129 -15.23 -3.27 -1.48
CA TYR A 129 -14.34 -4.03 -2.36
C TYR A 129 -15.10 -4.67 -3.51
N LEU A 130 -16.27 -5.26 -3.26
CA LEU A 130 -17.12 -5.84 -4.30
C LEU A 130 -17.57 -4.80 -5.34
N LYS A 131 -17.84 -3.55 -4.92
CA LYS A 131 -18.18 -2.46 -5.85
C LYS A 131 -16.98 -2.12 -6.74
N HIS A 132 -15.78 -2.04 -6.18
CA HIS A 132 -14.55 -1.82 -6.96
C HIS A 132 -14.23 -2.98 -7.89
N LEU A 133 -14.47 -4.23 -7.46
CA LEU A 133 -14.30 -5.42 -8.30
C LEU A 133 -15.29 -5.43 -9.48
N ALA A 134 -16.53 -5.01 -9.28
CA ALA A 134 -17.48 -4.87 -10.38
C ALA A 134 -17.00 -3.83 -11.42
N ILE A 135 -16.39 -2.73 -10.97
CA ILE A 135 -15.77 -1.73 -11.86
C ILE A 135 -14.61 -2.34 -12.63
N THR A 136 -13.75 -3.16 -12.01
CA THR A 136 -12.63 -3.78 -12.73
C THR A 136 -13.15 -4.73 -13.81
N LYS A 137 -14.12 -5.59 -13.49
CA LYS A 137 -14.76 -6.52 -14.43
C LYS A 137 -15.39 -5.80 -15.62
N TYR A 138 -16.07 -4.67 -15.37
CA TYR A 138 -16.70 -3.86 -16.42
C TYR A 138 -15.68 -3.33 -17.46
N PHE A 139 -14.46 -3.00 -17.03
CA PHE A 139 -13.41 -2.43 -17.88
C PHE A 139 -12.36 -3.45 -18.35
N GLY A 140 -12.70 -4.75 -18.42
CA GLY A 140 -11.79 -5.77 -18.94
C GLY A 140 -10.95 -6.49 -17.87
N ASN A 141 -11.31 -6.35 -16.60
CA ASN A 141 -10.83 -7.16 -15.48
C ASN A 141 -9.35 -6.98 -15.12
N TYR A 142 -8.87 -5.74 -15.04
CA TYR A 142 -7.56 -5.41 -14.47
C TYR A 142 -7.49 -5.74 -12.97
N LYS A 143 -6.28 -5.78 -12.41
CA LYS A 143 -6.05 -6.16 -11.01
C LYS A 143 -6.33 -4.99 -10.07
N ILE A 144 -6.92 -5.27 -8.92
CA ILE A 144 -6.91 -4.33 -7.79
C ILE A 144 -5.56 -4.47 -7.10
N SER A 145 -4.83 -3.36 -6.96
CA SER A 145 -3.54 -3.34 -6.28
C SER A 145 -3.71 -2.89 -4.82
N LEU A 146 -3.18 -3.68 -3.89
CA LEU A 146 -3.14 -3.37 -2.46
C LEU A 146 -1.75 -2.86 -2.10
N HIS A 147 -1.67 -1.55 -1.90
CA HIS A 147 -0.52 -0.89 -1.30
C HIS A 147 -0.60 -0.96 0.22
N SER A 148 0.55 -0.81 0.89
CA SER A 148 0.67 -1.13 2.32
C SER A 148 0.14 -2.53 2.66
N GLY A 149 0.29 -3.46 1.70
CA GLY A 149 -0.33 -4.77 1.76
C GLY A 149 0.19 -5.61 2.90
N SER A 150 1.47 -5.46 3.27
CA SER A 150 2.07 -6.26 4.35
C SER A 150 1.17 -6.37 5.58
N ASP A 151 1.03 -7.60 6.06
CA ASP A 151 0.37 -7.97 7.32
C ASP A 151 -1.14 -7.73 7.39
N LYS A 152 -1.81 -7.42 6.26
CA LYS A 152 -3.26 -7.24 6.16
C LYS A 152 -4.02 -8.58 6.12
N PHE A 153 -3.68 -9.50 7.03
CA PHE A 153 -4.15 -10.89 7.00
C PHE A 153 -5.68 -11.01 7.03
N SER A 154 -6.36 -10.17 7.80
CA SER A 154 -7.83 -10.15 7.85
C SER A 154 -8.45 -9.79 6.50
N VAL A 155 -7.94 -8.75 5.84
CA VAL A 155 -8.36 -8.31 4.50
C VAL A 155 -8.06 -9.36 3.45
N TYR A 156 -6.94 -10.06 3.53
CA TYR A 156 -6.61 -11.12 2.59
C TYR A 156 -7.59 -12.29 2.64
N LYS A 157 -8.03 -12.70 3.83
CA LYS A 157 -9.08 -13.71 3.97
C LYS A 157 -10.39 -13.26 3.32
N VAL A 158 -10.74 -11.98 3.48
CA VAL A 158 -11.92 -11.40 2.81
C VAL A 158 -11.76 -11.46 1.29
N ILE A 159 -10.66 -10.97 0.74
CA ILE A 159 -10.46 -10.90 -0.71
C ILE A 159 -10.34 -12.29 -1.33
N GLY A 160 -9.57 -13.18 -0.71
CA GLY A 160 -9.40 -14.56 -1.17
C GLY A 160 -10.71 -15.35 -1.20
N SER A 161 -11.68 -15.01 -0.35
CA SER A 161 -13.03 -15.60 -0.40
C SER A 161 -13.86 -15.17 -1.62
N ILE A 162 -13.42 -14.14 -2.37
CA ILE A 162 -14.17 -13.54 -3.49
C ILE A 162 -13.62 -14.08 -4.82
N LYS A 163 -14.45 -14.85 -5.53
CA LYS A 163 -14.06 -15.40 -6.83
C LYS A 163 -13.87 -14.31 -7.91
N GLY A 164 -12.79 -14.47 -8.68
CA GLY A 164 -12.44 -13.57 -9.78
C GLY A 164 -11.89 -12.22 -9.33
N ALA A 165 -11.52 -12.08 -8.05
CA ALA A 165 -10.76 -10.93 -7.55
C ALA A 165 -9.27 -11.11 -7.89
N TYR A 166 -8.84 -10.59 -9.05
CA TYR A 166 -7.41 -10.55 -9.35
C TYR A 166 -6.75 -9.42 -8.56
N THR A 167 -5.83 -9.78 -7.69
CA THR A 167 -5.20 -8.85 -6.75
C THR A 167 -3.70 -8.80 -6.98
N HIS A 168 -3.13 -7.60 -6.98
CA HIS A 168 -1.69 -7.40 -6.84
C HIS A 168 -1.40 -6.93 -5.43
N ILE A 169 -0.50 -7.59 -4.71
CA ILE A 169 -0.18 -7.27 -3.32
C ILE A 169 1.23 -6.73 -3.28
N LYS A 170 1.41 -5.56 -2.65
CA LYS A 170 2.73 -4.98 -2.43
C LYS A 170 3.16 -5.14 -0.98
N THR A 171 4.22 -5.91 -0.79
CA THR A 171 4.95 -6.03 0.47
C THR A 171 6.34 -5.44 0.31
N ALA A 172 6.88 -4.85 1.37
CA ALA A 172 8.27 -4.39 1.40
C ALA A 172 8.83 -4.44 2.82
N GLY A 173 8.34 -3.56 3.70
CA GLY A 173 8.92 -3.40 5.04
C GLY A 173 8.74 -4.60 5.98
N THR A 174 7.80 -5.51 5.70
CA THR A 174 7.66 -6.71 6.55
C THR A 174 8.83 -7.67 6.40
N SER A 175 9.45 -7.77 5.22
CA SER A 175 10.69 -8.53 5.04
C SER A 175 11.83 -7.98 5.91
N TYR A 176 11.89 -6.66 6.08
CA TYR A 176 12.82 -6.03 7.02
C TYR A 176 12.49 -6.36 8.48
N LEU A 177 11.21 -6.39 8.86
CA LEU A 177 10.80 -6.83 10.20
C LEU A 177 11.21 -8.28 10.44
N GLU A 178 10.99 -9.19 9.49
CA GLU A 178 11.41 -10.58 9.60
C GLU A 178 12.95 -10.70 9.71
N ALA A 179 13.72 -9.82 9.06
CA ALA A 179 15.18 -9.74 9.27
C ALA A 179 15.56 -9.32 10.70
N LEU A 180 14.85 -8.36 11.30
CA LEU A 180 15.06 -8.00 12.70
C LEU A 180 14.62 -9.11 13.66
N LYS A 181 13.61 -9.90 13.28
CA LYS A 181 13.16 -11.07 14.05
C LYS A 181 14.27 -12.12 14.19
N VAL A 182 15.07 -12.30 13.15
CA VAL A 182 16.29 -13.13 13.22
C VAL A 182 17.25 -12.59 14.28
N MET A 183 17.43 -11.27 14.38
CA MET A 183 18.31 -10.66 15.39
C MET A 183 17.75 -10.87 16.79
N ALA A 184 16.44 -10.74 16.99
CA ALA A 184 15.81 -11.04 18.28
C ALA A 184 16.08 -12.48 18.75
N LEU A 185 16.10 -13.43 17.80
CA LEU A 185 16.31 -14.85 18.08
C LEU A 185 17.79 -15.27 18.21
N LYS A 186 18.70 -14.64 17.45
CA LYS A 186 20.09 -15.09 17.31
C LYS A 186 21.10 -14.14 17.93
N GLU A 187 20.79 -12.84 17.97
CA GLU A 187 21.67 -11.76 18.43
C GLU A 187 20.90 -10.80 19.36
N PRO A 188 20.38 -11.29 20.49
CA PRO A 188 19.38 -10.57 21.27
C PRO A 188 19.93 -9.28 21.89
N ILE A 189 21.25 -9.21 22.16
CA ILE A 189 21.91 -7.96 22.59
C ILE A 189 21.86 -6.90 21.47
N PHE A 190 22.15 -7.31 20.23
CA PHE A 190 22.11 -6.40 19.08
C PHE A 190 20.68 -5.96 18.77
N PHE A 191 19.71 -6.85 18.90
CA PHE A 191 18.30 -6.48 18.71
C PHE A 191 17.82 -5.45 19.73
N ARG A 192 18.19 -5.58 21.02
CA ARG A 192 17.88 -4.58 22.05
C ARG A 192 18.47 -3.20 21.71
N GLU A 193 19.69 -3.16 21.21
CA GLU A 193 20.34 -1.93 20.74
C GLU A 193 19.54 -1.25 19.62
N ILE A 194 19.05 -2.04 18.65
CA ILE A 194 18.18 -1.56 17.57
C ILE A 194 16.84 -1.05 18.15
N LEU A 195 16.19 -1.83 19.01
CA LEU A 195 14.89 -1.50 19.59
C LEU A 195 14.93 -0.15 20.33
N ASP A 196 15.93 0.05 21.19
CA ASP A 196 16.11 1.30 21.93
C ASP A 196 16.36 2.48 20.98
N TYR A 197 17.19 2.27 19.96
CA TYR A 197 17.47 3.30 18.97
C TYR A 197 16.22 3.70 18.18
N CYS A 198 15.49 2.74 17.65
CA CYS A 198 14.25 2.95 16.92
C CYS A 198 13.21 3.67 17.78
N THR A 199 13.03 3.23 19.03
CA THR A 199 12.07 3.82 19.97
C THR A 199 12.41 5.29 20.25
N SER A 200 13.69 5.62 20.43
CA SER A 200 14.14 7.00 20.66
C SER A 200 13.87 7.96 19.49
N LEU A 201 13.74 7.43 18.27
CA LEU A 201 13.56 8.22 17.05
C LEU A 201 12.11 8.26 16.55
N TYR A 202 11.22 7.45 17.12
CA TYR A 202 9.89 7.21 16.57
C TYR A 202 9.06 8.49 16.36
N GLU A 203 9.03 9.39 17.35
CA GLU A 203 8.28 10.66 17.26
C GLU A 203 8.72 11.54 16.08
N HIS A 204 10.00 11.44 15.69
CA HIS A 204 10.52 12.17 14.54
C HIS A 204 10.20 11.43 13.24
N GLU A 205 10.51 10.14 13.17
CA GLU A 205 10.41 9.37 11.92
C GLU A 205 8.96 9.07 11.52
N LYS A 206 8.02 8.99 12.47
CA LYS A 206 6.60 8.75 12.14
C LYS A 206 5.96 9.86 11.28
N LYS A 207 6.56 11.06 11.23
CA LYS A 207 6.00 12.22 10.50
C LYS A 207 5.82 11.99 8.99
N THR A 208 6.56 11.04 8.41
CA THR A 208 6.48 10.69 6.99
C THR A 208 5.67 9.41 6.74
N TYR A 209 5.03 8.85 7.77
CA TYR A 209 4.25 7.62 7.70
C TYR A 209 2.88 7.78 8.33
N HIS A 210 1.92 7.03 7.82
CA HIS A 210 0.61 6.88 8.45
C HIS A 210 0.65 5.66 9.40
N VAL A 211 0.93 5.93 10.68
CA VAL A 211 1.08 4.96 11.78
C VAL A 211 0.55 5.54 13.08
N SER A 212 0.26 4.70 14.07
CA SER A 212 -0.39 5.10 15.33
C SER A 212 0.18 4.44 16.59
N ALA A 213 1.39 3.87 16.50
CA ALA A 213 2.06 3.22 17.62
C ALA A 213 2.14 4.14 18.83
N ASP A 214 1.87 3.57 19.99
CA ASP A 214 2.11 4.18 21.29
C ASP A 214 3.46 3.70 21.82
N PHE A 215 4.52 4.48 21.58
CA PHE A 215 5.88 4.13 22.00
C PHE A 215 6.03 4.06 23.52
N THR A 216 5.10 4.61 24.29
CA THR A 216 5.13 4.55 25.77
C THR A 216 4.83 3.15 26.31
N LYS A 217 4.31 2.26 25.46
CA LYS A 217 4.07 0.85 25.77
C LYS A 217 5.28 -0.05 25.53
N ILE A 218 6.35 0.49 24.97
CA ILE A 218 7.58 -0.24 24.65
C ILE A 218 8.57 -0.04 25.78
N LYS A 219 9.03 -1.13 26.40
CA LYS A 219 10.06 -1.06 27.45
C LYS A 219 11.43 -0.80 26.81
N THR A 220 12.39 -0.36 27.62
CA THR A 220 13.80 -0.36 27.19
C THR A 220 14.23 -1.80 26.91
N GLY A 221 15.11 -2.00 25.92
CA GLY A 221 15.53 -3.32 25.48
C GLY A 221 16.03 -4.22 26.62
N ASN A 222 16.75 -3.64 27.58
CA ASN A 222 17.28 -4.36 28.75
C ASN A 222 16.20 -4.84 29.74
N ASP A 223 14.97 -4.32 29.66
CA ASP A 223 13.84 -4.72 30.51
C ASP A 223 13.07 -5.91 29.92
N TYR A 224 13.45 -6.39 28.74
CA TYR A 224 12.96 -7.63 28.15
C TYR A 224 13.96 -8.76 28.36
N THR A 225 13.46 -9.92 28.79
CA THR A 225 14.17 -11.20 28.73
C THR A 225 14.39 -11.64 27.27
N ASP A 226 15.33 -12.56 27.01
CA ASP A 226 15.59 -13.04 25.65
C ASP A 226 14.34 -13.71 25.05
N GLU A 227 13.58 -14.43 25.87
CA GLU A 227 12.36 -15.13 25.49
C GLU A 227 11.21 -14.17 25.13
N GLU A 228 11.25 -12.93 25.62
CA GLU A 228 10.23 -11.91 25.31
C GLU A 228 10.48 -11.19 23.97
N LEU A 229 11.67 -11.28 23.38
CA LEU A 229 12.03 -10.49 22.19
C LEU A 229 11.33 -10.93 20.90
N GLU A 230 11.21 -12.23 20.67
CA GLU A 230 10.49 -12.75 19.48
C GLU A 230 8.99 -12.42 19.52
N PRO A 231 8.30 -12.54 20.67
CA PRO A 231 6.91 -12.11 20.81
C PRO A 231 6.64 -10.64 20.43
N LEU A 232 7.64 -9.76 20.51
CA LEU A 232 7.47 -8.35 20.12
C LEU A 232 7.12 -8.17 18.64
N PHE A 233 7.43 -9.15 17.78
CA PHE A 233 7.05 -9.13 16.36
C PHE A 233 5.56 -9.42 16.11
N TYR A 234 4.78 -9.58 17.18
CA TYR A 234 3.32 -9.63 17.15
C TYR A 234 2.67 -8.42 17.84
N ASP A 235 3.45 -7.51 18.42
CA ASP A 235 2.95 -6.26 19.00
C ASP A 235 2.91 -5.16 17.92
N ASP A 236 1.73 -4.60 17.70
CA ASP A 236 1.51 -3.55 16.70
C ASP A 236 2.39 -2.31 16.91
N ASN A 237 2.63 -1.92 18.16
CA ASN A 237 3.42 -0.73 18.47
C ASN A 237 4.89 -0.96 18.14
N VAL A 238 5.44 -2.11 18.58
CA VAL A 238 6.84 -2.44 18.32
C VAL A 238 7.08 -2.59 16.82
N ARG A 239 6.20 -3.33 16.11
CA ARG A 239 6.31 -3.52 14.66
C ARG A 239 6.32 -2.20 13.92
N GLN A 240 5.45 -1.26 14.28
CA GLN A 240 5.41 0.06 13.65
C GLN A 240 6.66 0.88 13.93
N VAL A 241 7.13 0.93 15.18
CA VAL A 241 8.36 1.65 15.57
C VAL A 241 9.56 1.14 14.78
N LEU A 242 9.74 -0.18 14.71
CA LEU A 242 10.81 -0.79 13.93
C LEU A 242 10.63 -0.51 12.43
N HIS A 243 9.41 -0.64 11.90
CA HIS A 243 9.15 -0.48 10.48
C HIS A 243 9.49 0.92 9.97
N VAL A 244 9.06 1.99 10.66
CA VAL A 244 9.23 3.36 10.13
C VAL A 244 10.65 3.88 10.26
N THR A 245 11.45 3.28 11.14
CA THR A 245 12.83 3.70 11.44
C THR A 245 13.89 2.95 10.63
N PHE A 246 13.50 2.05 9.71
CA PHE A 246 14.43 1.24 8.91
C PHE A 246 15.52 2.07 8.22
N GLY A 247 15.16 3.26 7.71
CA GLY A 247 16.08 4.16 7.03
C GLY A 247 17.26 4.52 7.93
N ARG A 248 16.99 4.81 9.20
CA ARG A 248 17.98 5.18 10.22
C ARG A 248 18.93 4.04 10.54
N ILE A 249 18.39 2.83 10.69
CA ILE A 249 19.21 1.61 10.88
C ILE A 249 20.15 1.38 9.69
N LEU A 250 19.72 1.70 8.47
CA LEU A 250 20.50 1.47 7.26
C LEU A 250 21.42 2.63 6.87
N THR A 251 21.23 3.84 7.39
CA THR A 251 21.98 5.03 6.91
C THR A 251 22.73 5.78 7.99
N ASP A 252 22.35 5.68 9.26
CA ASP A 252 23.00 6.46 10.31
C ASP A 252 24.43 5.96 10.55
N LYS A 253 25.32 6.92 10.81
CA LYS A 253 26.76 6.70 10.93
C LYS A 253 27.28 7.16 12.28
N THR A 254 28.35 6.53 12.73
CA THR A 254 29.14 6.98 13.88
C THR A 254 29.90 8.27 13.53
N THR A 255 30.50 8.91 14.53
CA THR A 255 31.38 10.08 14.32
C THR A 255 32.57 9.79 13.42
N ASN A 256 32.97 8.51 13.31
CA ASN A 256 34.08 8.06 12.48
C ASN A 256 33.65 7.73 11.04
N GLY A 257 32.37 7.90 10.68
CA GLY A 257 31.85 7.72 9.32
C GLY A 257 31.43 6.28 8.97
N GLU A 258 31.57 5.35 9.91
CA GLU A 258 31.13 3.95 9.80
C GLU A 258 29.62 3.84 10.03
N TYR A 259 28.96 2.87 9.41
CA TYR A 259 27.53 2.66 9.66
C TYR A 259 27.32 2.13 11.08
N LYS A 260 26.34 2.71 11.78
CA LYS A 260 26.07 2.35 13.18
C LYS A 260 25.54 0.91 13.31
N PHE A 261 24.66 0.49 12.40
CA PHE A 261 24.01 -0.82 12.45
C PHE A 261 24.13 -1.64 11.16
N LYS A 262 24.04 -0.98 10.00
CA LYS A 262 23.93 -1.65 8.68
C LYS A 262 24.92 -2.80 8.48
N ASP A 263 26.22 -2.56 8.71
CA ASP A 263 27.24 -3.56 8.40
C ASP A 263 27.14 -4.78 9.32
N ARG A 264 26.86 -4.56 10.61
CA ARG A 264 26.58 -5.64 11.58
C ARG A 264 25.33 -6.40 11.19
N LEU A 265 24.22 -5.71 10.90
CA LEU A 265 22.96 -6.33 10.48
C LEU A 265 23.13 -7.22 9.24
N LEU A 266 23.80 -6.70 8.20
CA LEU A 266 24.04 -7.47 6.98
C LEU A 266 24.96 -8.68 7.21
N ASN A 267 25.96 -8.55 8.08
CA ASN A 267 26.85 -9.67 8.42
C ASN A 267 26.12 -10.76 9.22
N TYR A 268 25.27 -10.38 10.17
CA TYR A 268 24.44 -11.34 10.90
C TYR A 268 23.43 -12.02 9.98
N LEU A 269 22.78 -11.29 9.07
CA LEU A 269 21.86 -11.90 8.10
C LEU A 269 22.54 -12.90 7.16
N LYS A 270 23.79 -12.66 6.77
CA LYS A 270 24.60 -13.66 6.04
C LYS A 270 24.95 -14.88 6.90
N THR A 271 25.21 -14.65 8.18
CA THR A 271 25.55 -15.73 9.13
C THR A 271 24.34 -16.62 9.42
N TYR A 272 23.15 -16.03 9.48
CA TYR A 272 21.88 -16.68 9.81
C TYR A 272 20.93 -16.74 8.60
N GLU A 273 21.48 -16.91 7.40
CA GLU A 273 20.74 -16.85 6.12
C GLU A 273 19.57 -17.85 6.09
N GLU A 274 19.82 -19.11 6.46
CA GLU A 274 18.78 -20.15 6.48
C GLU A 274 17.65 -19.82 7.47
N THR A 275 17.99 -19.28 8.66
CA THR A 275 16.97 -18.84 9.63
C THR A 275 16.10 -17.71 9.06
N TYR A 276 16.70 -16.78 8.30
CA TYR A 276 15.93 -15.73 7.63
C TYR A 276 15.01 -16.30 6.56
N TYR A 277 15.47 -17.27 5.76
CA TYR A 277 14.63 -17.92 4.74
C TYR A 277 13.47 -18.69 5.35
N GLU A 278 13.69 -19.47 6.40
CA GLU A 278 12.60 -20.18 7.10
C GLU A 278 11.53 -19.20 7.63
N ILE A 279 11.96 -18.11 8.27
CA ILE A 279 11.05 -17.11 8.82
C ILE A 279 10.27 -16.40 7.70
N ILE A 280 10.94 -15.98 6.63
CA ILE A 280 10.29 -15.24 5.55
C ILE A 280 9.33 -16.13 4.77
N GLU A 281 9.65 -17.41 4.58
CA GLU A 281 8.78 -18.39 3.94
C GLU A 281 7.48 -18.57 4.75
N ILE A 282 7.60 -18.83 6.06
CA ILE A 282 6.45 -18.94 6.97
C ILE A 282 5.61 -17.65 6.93
N HIS A 283 6.27 -16.49 6.92
CA HIS A 283 5.60 -15.20 6.89
C HIS A 283 4.81 -14.96 5.59
N PHE A 284 5.39 -15.29 4.43
CA PHE A 284 4.73 -15.14 3.14
C PHE A 284 3.67 -16.21 2.87
N HIS A 285 3.78 -17.40 3.46
CA HIS A 285 2.66 -18.35 3.45
C HIS A 285 1.40 -17.75 4.05
N LYS A 286 1.50 -17.04 5.18
CA LYS A 286 0.35 -16.32 5.77
C LYS A 286 -0.24 -15.26 4.83
N HIS A 287 0.57 -14.67 3.96
CA HIS A 287 0.12 -13.68 2.97
C HIS A 287 -0.57 -14.35 1.77
N LEU A 288 -0.02 -15.46 1.28
CA LEU A 288 -0.42 -16.09 0.02
C LEU A 288 -1.52 -17.14 0.19
N ASP A 289 -1.52 -17.88 1.30
CA ASP A 289 -2.48 -18.97 1.55
C ASP A 289 -3.95 -18.52 1.51
N PRO A 290 -4.34 -17.30 1.96
CA PRO A 290 -5.71 -16.84 1.81
C PRO A 290 -6.21 -16.78 0.35
N PHE A 291 -5.31 -16.70 -0.64
CA PHE A 291 -5.65 -16.58 -2.07
C PHE A 291 -5.59 -17.91 -2.83
N LYS A 292 -5.30 -19.03 -2.15
CA LYS A 292 -5.34 -20.38 -2.71
C LYS A 292 -6.76 -20.93 -2.70
#